data_AF-D3ANI2-F1
#
_entry.id   AF-D3ANI2-F1
#
_cell.length_a   1.000
_cell.length_b   1.000
_cell.length_c   1.000
_cell.angle_alpha   90.00
_cell.angle_beta   90.00
_cell.angle_gamma   90.00
#
_symmetry.space_group_name_H-M   'P 1'
#
loop_
_entity.id
_entity.type
_entity.pdbx_description
1 polymer ?
#
loop_
_entity_poly.entity_id
_entity_poly.type
_entity_poly.pdbx_seq_one_letter_code
_entity_poly.pdbx_strand_id
1 'polypeptide(L)'
;TLQGGYIDSEEGHRINPGHIFESMWFVLEQAERVGRLEYEERALHTIMATFQRSRDEIYGGILHMLSDNGTDEQYKDWNAARNLKWDEKVWWTQAEALCALLTFADRTGDDEVWKEFKTLFLWCREHFFDPEYREWYAVLNRNGSPRIMLKGGIQKAAFHIPRALFQCSCILKKYVVETGEYDAQT
;
A
#
# COMPACT_ATOMS: atom_id res chain seq x y z
N THR A 1 8.86 22.34 3.06
CA THR A 1 9.88 23.09 2.27
C THR A 1 11.25 22.51 2.53
N LEU A 2 12.29 22.95 1.80
CA LEU A 2 13.69 22.51 2.06
C LEU A 2 14.19 22.87 3.48
N GLN A 3 13.49 23.76 4.18
CA GLN A 3 13.76 24.19 5.55
C GLN A 3 12.93 23.42 6.60
N GLY A 4 12.20 22.36 6.20
CA GLY A 4 11.31 21.61 7.09
C GLY A 4 10.00 22.34 7.44
N GLY A 5 9.71 23.47 6.78
CA GLY A 5 8.48 24.22 6.98
C GLY A 5 7.26 23.56 6.32
N TYR A 6 6.10 23.74 6.94
CA TYR A 6 4.79 23.35 6.44
C TYR A 6 4.37 24.22 5.23
N ILE A 7 3.64 23.65 4.27
CA ILE A 7 3.09 24.39 3.12
C ILE A 7 1.57 24.40 3.26
N ASP A 8 1.01 25.53 3.68
CA ASP A 8 -0.42 25.72 3.86
C ASP A 8 -1.12 25.94 2.51
N SER A 9 -1.43 24.85 1.83
CA SER A 9 -2.11 24.83 0.53
C SER A 9 -2.82 23.50 0.34
N GLU A 10 -3.83 23.45 -0.54
CA GLU A 10 -4.53 22.21 -0.89
C GLU A 10 -3.55 21.07 -1.25
N GLU A 11 -2.55 21.35 -2.08
CA GLU A 11 -1.53 20.37 -2.48
C GLU A 11 -0.63 19.95 -1.31
N GLY A 12 -0.31 20.88 -0.40
CA GLY A 12 0.51 20.62 0.79
C GLY A 12 -0.18 19.76 1.84
N HIS A 13 -1.51 19.81 1.91
CA HIS A 13 -2.34 18.97 2.78
C HIS A 13 -2.60 17.58 2.20
N ARG A 14 -2.25 17.32 0.93
CA ARG A 14 -2.61 16.10 0.20
C ARG A 14 -1.72 14.92 0.60
N ILE A 15 -2.35 13.82 0.99
CA ILE A 15 -1.70 12.56 1.34
C ILE A 15 -2.09 11.52 0.30
N ASN A 16 -1.10 10.91 -0.34
CA ASN A 16 -1.27 9.73 -1.19
C ASN A 16 -0.63 8.52 -0.49
N PRO A 17 -1.43 7.68 0.22
CA PRO A 17 -0.91 6.54 0.95
C PRO A 17 -0.06 5.60 0.08
N GLY A 18 -0.47 5.36 -1.16
CA GLY A 18 0.25 4.46 -2.07
C GLY A 18 1.69 4.91 -2.33
N HIS A 19 1.90 6.20 -2.64
CA HIS A 19 3.25 6.72 -2.87
C HIS A 19 4.07 6.78 -1.59
N ILE A 20 3.43 6.99 -0.43
CA ILE A 20 4.15 6.95 0.85
C ILE A 20 4.61 5.53 1.14
N PHE A 21 3.75 4.51 1.01
CA PHE A 21 4.14 3.11 1.17
C PHE A 21 5.28 2.75 0.23
N GLU A 22 5.14 3.03 -1.08
CA GLU A 22 6.16 2.79 -2.09
C GLU A 22 7.51 3.39 -1.72
N SER A 23 7.50 4.67 -1.34
CA SER A 23 8.72 5.39 -0.99
C SER A 23 9.36 4.82 0.27
N MET A 24 8.57 4.50 1.29
CA MET A 24 9.12 4.08 2.58
C MET A 24 9.67 2.66 2.56
N TRP A 25 9.04 1.72 1.86
CA TRP A 25 9.63 0.37 1.77
C TRP A 25 10.90 0.37 0.91
N PHE A 26 11.02 1.26 -0.09
CA PHE A 26 12.31 1.52 -0.76
C PHE A 26 13.37 2.04 0.21
N VAL A 27 13.01 2.97 1.10
CA VAL A 27 13.94 3.46 2.12
C VAL A 27 14.37 2.32 3.06
N LEU A 28 13.46 1.47 3.53
CA LEU A 28 13.79 0.31 4.36
C LEU A 28 14.77 -0.64 3.67
N GLU A 29 14.54 -0.95 2.40
CA GLU A 29 15.42 -1.84 1.61
C GLU A 29 16.83 -1.26 1.38
N GLN A 30 16.97 0.07 1.36
CA GLN A 30 18.26 0.72 1.09
C GLN A 30 18.99 1.21 2.35
N ALA A 31 18.29 1.51 3.45
CA ALA A 31 18.85 2.15 4.65
C ALA A 31 20.09 1.41 5.17
N GLU A 32 20.02 0.08 5.24
CA GLU A 32 21.14 -0.78 5.64
C GLU A 32 22.31 -0.70 4.65
N ARG A 33 22.03 -0.77 3.34
CA ARG A 33 23.05 -0.74 2.27
C ARG A 33 23.83 0.57 2.23
N VAL A 34 23.18 1.68 2.58
CA VAL A 34 23.81 3.01 2.60
C VAL A 34 24.33 3.40 4.00
N GLY A 35 24.17 2.54 5.00
CA GLY A 35 24.65 2.77 6.37
C GLY A 35 23.94 3.91 7.11
N ARG A 36 22.63 4.11 6.85
CA ARG A 36 21.83 5.22 7.42
C ARG A 36 20.60 4.69 8.17
N LEU A 37 20.83 4.04 9.30
CA LEU A 37 19.80 3.41 10.12
C LEU A 37 18.75 4.39 10.66
N GLU A 38 19.08 5.68 10.78
CA GLU A 38 18.10 6.70 11.18
C GLU A 38 16.97 6.88 10.13
N TYR A 39 17.21 6.48 8.88
CA TYR A 39 16.17 6.47 7.85
C TYR A 39 15.27 5.25 7.96
N GLU A 40 15.76 4.15 8.51
CA GLU A 40 14.96 2.96 8.79
C GLU A 40 13.89 3.27 9.82
N GLU A 41 14.27 3.82 10.98
CA GLU A 41 13.33 4.20 12.04
C GLU A 41 12.25 5.16 11.52
N ARG A 42 12.65 6.17 10.74
CA ARG A 42 11.71 7.13 10.14
C ARG A 42 10.78 6.49 9.12
N ALA A 43 11.27 5.54 8.32
CA ALA A 43 10.45 4.82 7.36
C ALA A 43 9.44 3.90 8.06
N LEU A 44 9.86 3.16 9.09
CA LEU A 44 8.97 2.34 9.92
C LEU A 44 7.84 3.19 10.52
N HIS A 45 8.19 4.30 11.18
CA HIS A 45 7.20 5.23 11.74
C HIS A 45 6.24 5.78 10.68
N THR A 46 6.77 6.18 9.51
CA THR A 46 5.96 6.75 8.43
C THR A 46 5.00 5.73 7.83
N ILE A 47 5.44 4.47 7.63
CA ILE A 47 4.58 3.37 7.16
C ILE A 47 3.42 3.17 8.13
N MET A 48 3.69 3.11 9.43
CA MET A 48 2.66 2.80 10.41
C MET A 48 1.68 3.95 10.63
N ALA A 49 2.16 5.19 10.68
CA ALA A 49 1.29 6.37 10.69
C ALA A 49 0.39 6.43 9.44
N THR A 50 0.94 6.10 8.28
CA THR A 50 0.18 6.06 7.02
C THR A 50 -0.86 4.94 7.05
N PHE A 51 -0.49 3.75 7.49
CA PHE A 51 -1.41 2.61 7.58
C PHE A 51 -2.58 2.88 8.52
N GLN A 52 -2.30 3.35 9.74
CA GLN A 52 -3.34 3.68 10.72
C GLN A 52 -4.34 4.72 10.19
N ARG A 53 -3.85 5.70 9.41
CA ARG A 53 -4.70 6.75 8.85
C ARG A 53 -5.46 6.32 7.59
N SER A 54 -4.92 5.39 6.82
CA SER A 54 -5.43 5.05 5.48
C SER A 54 -6.17 3.73 5.37
N ARG A 55 -6.06 2.85 6.37
CA ARG A 55 -6.90 1.66 6.46
C ARG A 55 -8.35 2.07 6.63
N ASP A 56 -9.24 1.46 5.87
CA ASP A 56 -10.67 1.67 6.03
C ASP A 56 -11.24 0.65 7.00
N GLU A 57 -11.53 1.08 8.21
CA GLU A 57 -12.04 0.20 9.28
C GLU A 57 -13.45 -0.33 9.00
N ILE A 58 -14.18 0.25 8.04
CA ILE A 58 -15.55 -0.16 7.68
C ILE A 58 -15.54 -1.25 6.61
N TYR A 59 -14.75 -1.06 5.54
CA TYR A 59 -14.79 -1.94 4.35
C TYR A 59 -13.48 -2.67 4.05
N GLY A 60 -12.42 -2.44 4.84
CA GLY A 60 -11.09 -2.98 4.59
C GLY A 60 -10.36 -2.30 3.43
N GLY A 61 -9.11 -2.69 3.22
CA GLY A 61 -8.22 -2.09 2.22
C GLY A 61 -7.79 -0.66 2.55
N ILE A 62 -6.94 -0.10 1.69
CA ILE A 62 -6.35 1.23 1.83
C ILE A 62 -7.10 2.25 0.95
N LEU A 63 -7.43 3.41 1.51
CA LEU A 63 -8.07 4.53 0.81
C LEU A 63 -7.11 5.18 -0.20
N HIS A 64 -7.64 5.70 -1.31
CA HIS A 64 -6.84 6.24 -2.41
C HIS A 64 -6.11 7.53 -2.03
N MET A 65 -6.80 8.49 -1.42
CA MET A 65 -6.27 9.81 -1.08
C MET A 65 -6.82 10.26 0.27
N LEU A 66 -6.03 11.05 0.99
CA LEU A 66 -6.41 11.65 2.27
C LEU A 66 -5.89 13.08 2.34
N SER A 67 -6.29 13.79 3.38
CA SER A 67 -5.80 15.09 3.81
C SER A 67 -5.25 14.97 5.23
N ASP A 68 -4.30 15.83 5.60
CA ASP A 68 -3.91 15.97 7.00
C ASP A 68 -4.93 16.80 7.84
N ASN A 69 -5.81 17.58 7.19
CA ASN A 69 -6.74 18.54 7.79
C ASN A 69 -8.24 18.15 7.73
N GLY A 70 -8.58 16.95 7.28
CA GLY A 70 -9.95 16.42 7.24
C GLY A 70 -10.78 16.86 6.02
N THR A 71 -10.15 17.32 4.95
CA THR A 71 -10.78 17.72 3.67
C THR A 71 -10.66 16.65 2.58
N ASP A 72 -10.64 15.36 2.94
CA ASP A 72 -10.36 14.23 2.03
C ASP A 72 -11.23 14.24 0.77
N GLU A 73 -12.52 14.58 0.93
CA GLU A 73 -13.54 14.55 -0.12
C GLU A 73 -13.26 15.44 -1.33
N GLN A 74 -12.38 16.43 -1.19
CA GLN A 74 -12.04 17.36 -2.26
C GLN A 74 -11.09 16.74 -3.30
N TYR A 75 -10.30 15.73 -2.91
CA TYR A 75 -9.24 15.23 -3.77
C TYR A 75 -9.75 14.33 -4.89
N LYS A 76 -9.20 14.61 -6.07
CA LYS A 76 -9.42 13.85 -7.30
C LYS A 76 -8.09 13.35 -7.84
N ASP A 77 -8.14 12.22 -8.55
CA ASP A 77 -6.98 11.72 -9.28
C ASP A 77 -6.54 12.74 -10.34
N TRP A 78 -5.23 12.76 -10.63
CA TRP A 78 -4.65 13.65 -11.62
C TRP A 78 -5.22 13.42 -13.03
N ASN A 79 -5.62 12.17 -13.31
CA ASN A 79 -6.28 11.81 -14.54
C ASN A 79 -7.80 11.99 -14.41
N ALA A 80 -8.27 13.16 -14.83
CA ALA A 80 -9.67 13.53 -14.80
C ALA A 80 -10.60 12.52 -15.51
N ALA A 81 -10.12 11.81 -16.53
CA ALA A 81 -10.94 10.81 -17.26
C ALA A 81 -11.28 9.59 -16.39
N ARG A 82 -10.44 9.25 -15.40
CA ARG A 82 -10.73 8.17 -14.44
C ARG A 82 -11.72 8.60 -13.37
N ASN A 83 -11.76 9.90 -13.08
CA ASN A 83 -12.64 10.51 -12.09
C ASN A 83 -12.66 9.72 -10.77
N LEU A 84 -11.46 9.41 -10.24
CA LEU A 84 -11.37 8.67 -8.99
C LEU A 84 -11.73 9.55 -7.81
N LYS A 85 -12.35 8.92 -6.82
CA LYS A 85 -12.63 9.53 -5.52
C LYS A 85 -11.56 9.12 -4.51
N TRP A 86 -11.42 9.94 -3.48
CA TRP A 86 -10.48 9.73 -2.38
C TRP A 86 -10.68 8.39 -1.65
N ASP A 87 -11.91 7.89 -1.58
CA ASP A 87 -12.29 6.71 -0.80
C ASP A 87 -12.28 5.39 -1.59
N GLU A 88 -11.99 5.47 -2.89
CA GLU A 88 -11.88 4.29 -3.74
C GLU A 88 -10.64 3.47 -3.41
N LYS A 89 -10.64 2.21 -3.83
CA LYS A 89 -9.52 1.29 -3.61
C LYS A 89 -8.79 1.12 -4.93
N VAL A 90 -7.54 1.55 -4.97
CA VAL A 90 -6.72 1.49 -6.19
C VAL A 90 -5.71 0.35 -6.09
N TRP A 91 -5.62 -0.45 -7.16
CA TRP A 91 -4.84 -1.69 -7.22
C TRP A 91 -3.38 -1.53 -6.75
N TRP A 92 -2.67 -0.52 -7.28
CA TRP A 92 -1.25 -0.33 -7.00
C TRP A 92 -1.04 0.15 -5.56
N THR A 93 -1.93 0.99 -5.02
CA THR A 93 -1.87 1.44 -3.62
C THR A 93 -1.89 0.25 -2.67
N GLN A 94 -2.74 -0.76 -2.94
CA GLN A 94 -2.74 -1.98 -2.13
C GLN A 94 -1.46 -2.80 -2.30
N ALA A 95 -0.96 -2.94 -3.53
CA ALA A 95 0.26 -3.68 -3.82
C ALA A 95 1.47 -3.10 -3.06
N GLU A 96 1.60 -1.77 -3.01
CA GLU A 96 2.65 -1.09 -2.27
C GLU A 96 2.46 -1.20 -0.75
N ALA A 97 1.22 -1.13 -0.27
CA ALA A 97 0.92 -1.36 1.14
C ALA A 97 1.28 -2.79 1.58
N LEU A 98 1.03 -3.80 0.75
CA LEU A 98 1.46 -5.18 1.02
C LEU A 98 2.98 -5.29 1.16
N CYS A 99 3.74 -4.68 0.25
CA CYS A 99 5.19 -4.62 0.35
C CYS A 99 5.65 -3.90 1.62
N ALA A 100 5.06 -2.75 1.93
CA ALA A 100 5.45 -1.96 3.08
C ALA A 100 5.16 -2.65 4.41
N LEU A 101 3.97 -3.23 4.61
CA LEU A 101 3.60 -3.92 5.84
C LEU A 101 4.43 -5.19 6.06
N LEU A 102 4.64 -5.97 5.00
CA LEU A 102 5.43 -7.20 5.12
C LEU A 102 6.92 -6.90 5.37
N THR A 103 7.47 -5.90 4.67
CA THR A 103 8.86 -5.46 4.91
C THR A 103 9.02 -4.89 6.31
N PHE A 104 8.05 -4.10 6.79
CA PHE A 104 8.04 -3.61 8.17
C PHE A 104 8.13 -4.78 9.14
N ALA A 105 7.25 -5.76 8.99
CA ALA A 105 7.12 -6.83 9.97
C ALA A 105 8.26 -7.86 9.90
N ASP A 106 8.89 -8.10 8.74
CA ASP A 106 10.15 -8.86 8.64
C ASP A 106 11.31 -8.16 9.36
N ARG A 107 11.36 -6.81 9.30
CA ARG A 107 12.43 -6.03 9.94
C ARG A 107 12.28 -5.92 11.45
N THR A 108 11.05 -5.81 11.93
CA THR A 108 10.78 -5.56 13.36
C THR A 108 10.43 -6.83 14.15
N GLY A 109 9.97 -7.89 13.48
CA GLY A 109 9.37 -9.06 14.15
C GLY A 109 8.02 -8.75 14.81
N ASP A 110 7.32 -7.71 14.33
CA ASP A 110 6.02 -7.31 14.89
C ASP A 110 4.87 -8.19 14.38
N ASP A 111 4.40 -9.09 15.25
CA ASP A 111 3.31 -10.03 14.96
C ASP A 111 1.98 -9.34 14.63
N GLU A 112 1.69 -8.17 15.18
CA GLU A 112 0.45 -7.45 14.88
C GLU A 112 0.49 -6.90 13.46
N VAL A 113 1.63 -6.35 13.02
CA VAL A 113 1.79 -5.91 11.63
C VAL A 113 1.79 -7.10 10.65
N TRP A 114 2.29 -8.27 11.08
CA TRP A 114 2.16 -9.50 10.29
C TRP A 114 0.69 -9.89 10.06
N LYS A 115 -0.16 -9.79 11.09
CA LYS A 115 -1.61 -10.02 10.98
C LYS A 115 -2.29 -8.99 10.09
N GLU A 116 -1.89 -7.73 10.16
CA GLU A 116 -2.43 -6.66 9.31
C GLU A 116 -2.04 -6.87 7.83
N PHE A 117 -0.79 -7.27 7.55
CA PHE A 117 -0.37 -7.69 6.20
C PHE A 117 -1.27 -8.82 5.69
N LYS A 118 -1.44 -9.89 6.50
CA LYS A 118 -2.26 -11.05 6.11
C LYS A 118 -3.71 -10.63 5.84
N THR A 119 -4.28 -9.80 6.70
CA THR A 119 -5.65 -9.27 6.54
C THR A 119 -5.78 -8.51 5.22
N LEU A 120 -4.83 -7.61 4.92
CA LEU A 120 -4.82 -6.87 3.67
C LEU A 120 -4.63 -7.77 2.45
N PHE A 121 -3.74 -8.76 2.53
CA PHE A 121 -3.47 -9.71 1.44
C PHE A 121 -4.72 -10.51 1.08
N LEU A 122 -5.39 -11.07 2.08
CA LEU A 122 -6.62 -11.84 1.90
C LEU A 122 -7.74 -10.96 1.33
N TRP A 123 -7.89 -9.74 1.83
CA TRP A 123 -8.86 -8.78 1.32
C TRP A 123 -8.58 -8.42 -0.15
N CYS A 124 -7.33 -8.20 -0.54
CA CYS A 124 -6.96 -7.95 -1.94
C CYS A 124 -7.27 -9.17 -2.82
N ARG A 125 -6.95 -10.37 -2.35
CA ARG A 125 -7.25 -11.61 -3.07
C ARG A 125 -8.75 -11.80 -3.29
N GLU A 126 -9.57 -11.43 -2.31
CA GLU A 126 -11.03 -11.55 -2.41
C GLU A 126 -11.63 -10.51 -3.37
N HIS A 127 -11.21 -9.25 -3.27
CA HIS A 127 -11.90 -8.13 -3.93
C HIS A 127 -11.28 -7.69 -5.25
N PHE A 128 -9.94 -7.72 -5.35
CA PHE A 128 -9.25 -7.25 -6.56
C PHE A 128 -9.08 -8.35 -7.60
N PHE A 129 -8.79 -9.59 -7.19
CA PHE A 129 -8.53 -10.68 -8.12
C PHE A 129 -9.80 -11.10 -8.86
N ASP A 130 -9.70 -11.15 -10.18
CA ASP A 130 -10.77 -11.64 -11.03
C ASP A 130 -10.64 -13.15 -11.25
N PRO A 131 -11.61 -13.96 -10.80
CA PRO A 131 -11.53 -15.40 -10.97
C PRO A 131 -11.74 -15.86 -12.42
N GLU A 132 -12.39 -15.07 -13.28
CA GLU A 132 -12.71 -15.42 -14.66
C GLU A 132 -11.51 -15.17 -15.57
N TYR A 133 -10.98 -13.93 -15.57
CA TYR A 133 -9.90 -13.53 -16.48
C TYR A 133 -8.52 -13.45 -15.83
N ARG A 134 -8.43 -13.72 -14.52
CA ARG A 134 -7.20 -13.57 -13.72
C ARG A 134 -6.73 -12.12 -13.66
N GLU A 135 -5.68 -11.87 -12.89
CA GLU A 135 -5.17 -10.51 -12.64
C GLU A 135 -6.20 -9.66 -11.85
N TRP A 136 -5.77 -8.52 -11.32
CA TRP A 136 -6.58 -7.64 -10.52
C TRP A 136 -7.30 -6.56 -11.33
N TYR A 137 -8.52 -6.23 -10.92
CA TYR A 137 -9.19 -5.01 -11.37
C TYR A 137 -8.34 -3.76 -11.05
N ALA A 138 -8.52 -2.67 -11.81
CA ALA A 138 -7.75 -1.45 -11.57
C ALA A 138 -8.29 -0.66 -10.37
N VAL A 139 -9.61 -0.56 -10.24
CA VAL A 139 -10.23 0.26 -9.18
C VAL A 139 -11.50 -0.42 -8.67
N LEU A 140 -11.65 -0.43 -7.34
CA LEU A 140 -12.87 -0.80 -6.66
C LEU A 140 -13.52 0.44 -6.04
N ASN A 141 -14.84 0.41 -5.90
CA ASN A 141 -15.54 1.33 -5.00
C ASN A 141 -15.07 1.11 -3.56
N ARG A 142 -15.37 2.07 -2.66
CA ARG A 142 -15.00 1.97 -1.24
C ARG A 142 -15.41 0.64 -0.59
N ASN A 143 -16.59 0.12 -0.94
CA ASN A 143 -17.13 -1.14 -0.43
C ASN A 143 -16.50 -2.42 -1.04
N GLY A 144 -15.45 -2.29 -1.86
CA GLY A 144 -14.76 -3.44 -2.47
C GLY A 144 -15.42 -3.99 -3.74
N SER A 145 -16.51 -3.38 -4.25
CA SER A 145 -17.10 -3.79 -5.53
C SER A 145 -16.29 -3.27 -6.74
N PRO A 146 -16.08 -4.06 -7.80
CA PRO A 146 -15.34 -3.60 -8.98
C PRO A 146 -15.96 -2.38 -9.65
N ARG A 147 -15.14 -1.37 -9.97
CA ARG A 147 -15.56 -0.16 -10.69
C ARG A 147 -14.86 -0.02 -12.04
N ILE A 148 -13.53 -0.06 -12.05
CA ILE A 148 -12.73 -0.07 -13.29
C ILE A 148 -12.10 -1.45 -13.43
N MET A 149 -12.68 -2.27 -14.29
CA MET A 149 -12.31 -3.69 -14.43
C MET A 149 -11.15 -3.95 -15.40
N LEU A 150 -10.61 -2.91 -16.04
CA LEU A 150 -9.49 -3.03 -16.98
C LEU A 150 -8.27 -3.65 -16.31
N LYS A 151 -7.67 -4.67 -16.96
CA LYS A 151 -6.45 -5.35 -16.48
C LYS A 151 -5.16 -4.68 -16.94
N GLY A 152 -5.26 -3.79 -17.91
CA GLY A 152 -4.17 -2.96 -18.38
C GLY A 152 -4.68 -1.65 -18.97
N GLY A 153 -3.78 -0.67 -19.09
CA GLY A 153 -4.05 0.64 -19.66
C GLY A 153 -2.86 1.58 -19.44
N ILE A 154 -3.03 2.86 -19.74
CA ILE A 154 -1.97 3.88 -19.64
C ILE A 154 -1.30 3.90 -18.25
N GLN A 155 -2.05 3.60 -17.20
CA GLN A 155 -1.59 3.66 -15.81
C GLN A 155 -1.57 2.30 -15.11
N LYS A 156 -1.86 1.22 -15.83
CA LYS A 156 -1.83 -0.14 -15.30
C LYS A 156 -1.11 -1.05 -16.27
N ALA A 157 0.04 -1.53 -15.84
CA ALA A 157 0.86 -2.47 -16.59
C ALA A 157 1.28 -3.62 -15.67
N ALA A 158 1.89 -4.65 -16.25
CA ALA A 158 2.47 -5.77 -15.52
C ALA A 158 3.74 -5.35 -14.77
N PHE A 159 3.57 -4.49 -13.75
CA PHE A 159 4.64 -3.94 -12.93
C PHE A 159 4.33 -4.07 -11.43
N HIS A 160 3.45 -3.23 -10.86
CA HIS A 160 3.27 -3.22 -9.40
C HIS A 160 2.78 -4.57 -8.84
N ILE A 161 1.80 -5.25 -9.47
CA ILE A 161 1.28 -6.53 -8.92
C ILE A 161 2.32 -7.63 -8.98
N PRO A 162 2.90 -7.96 -10.15
CA PRO A 162 3.89 -9.02 -10.22
C PRO A 162 5.10 -8.74 -9.32
N ARG A 163 5.58 -7.48 -9.28
CA ARG A 163 6.69 -7.07 -8.42
C ARG A 163 6.35 -7.22 -6.94
N ALA A 164 5.18 -6.73 -6.51
CA ALA A 164 4.79 -6.78 -5.11
C ALA A 164 4.61 -8.22 -4.62
N LEU A 165 3.93 -9.07 -5.40
CA LEU A 165 3.75 -10.48 -5.06
C LEU A 165 5.08 -11.25 -5.07
N PHE A 166 5.99 -10.92 -5.98
CA PHE A 166 7.33 -11.49 -5.99
C PHE A 166 8.14 -11.08 -4.75
N GLN A 167 8.17 -9.79 -4.40
CA GLN A 167 8.82 -9.28 -3.19
C GLN A 167 8.26 -9.96 -1.94
N CYS A 168 6.92 -10.05 -1.84
CA CYS A 168 6.29 -10.74 -0.72
C CYS A 168 6.66 -12.22 -0.65
N SER A 169 6.68 -12.91 -1.81
CA SER A 169 7.11 -14.30 -1.87
C SER A 169 8.55 -14.50 -1.41
N CYS A 170 9.46 -13.58 -1.73
CA CYS A 170 10.85 -13.64 -1.28
C CYS A 170 10.96 -13.56 0.25
N ILE A 171 10.26 -12.61 0.88
CA ILE A 171 10.24 -12.45 2.35
C ILE A 171 9.59 -13.66 3.02
N LEU A 172 8.41 -14.09 2.55
CA LEU A 172 7.70 -15.24 3.13
C LEU A 172 8.51 -16.54 3.01
N LYS A 173 9.21 -16.76 1.90
CA LYS A 173 10.09 -17.93 1.75
C LYS A 173 11.26 -17.92 2.73
N LYS A 174 11.89 -16.75 2.93
CA LYS A 174 12.93 -16.57 3.94
C LYS A 174 12.39 -16.91 5.32
N TYR A 175 11.24 -16.35 5.70
CA TYR A 175 10.58 -16.63 6.97
C TYR A 175 10.34 -18.12 7.21
N VAL A 176 9.73 -18.83 6.25
CA VAL A 176 9.47 -20.29 6.36
C VAL A 176 10.78 -21.08 6.55
N VAL A 177 11.87 -20.70 5.88
CA VAL A 177 13.18 -21.35 6.04
C VAL A 177 13.77 -21.10 7.43
N GLU A 178 13.59 -19.91 7.99
CA GLU A 178 14.15 -19.50 9.28
C GLU A 178 13.36 -20.05 10.47
N THR A 179 12.03 -20.10 10.38
CA THR A 179 11.14 -20.47 11.50
C THR A 179 10.57 -21.88 11.39
N GLY A 180 10.47 -22.42 10.17
CA GLY A 180 9.72 -23.65 9.89
C GLY A 180 8.20 -23.47 9.96
N GLU A 181 7.71 -22.26 10.24
CA GLU A 181 6.28 -21.93 10.30
C GLU A 181 5.74 -21.67 8.90
N TYR A 182 4.52 -22.15 8.63
CA TYR A 182 3.85 -22.02 7.35
C TYR A 182 2.35 -21.82 7.54
N ASP A 183 1.79 -20.91 6.75
CA ASP A 183 0.36 -20.65 6.68
C ASP A 183 -0.14 -20.90 5.26
N ALA A 184 -1.07 -21.85 5.09
CA ALA A 184 -1.58 -22.22 3.77
C ALA A 184 -2.41 -21.12 3.08
N GLN A 185 -2.76 -20.05 3.79
CA GLN A 185 -3.61 -18.98 3.27
C GLN A 185 -2.83 -17.84 2.62
N THR A 186 -1.53 -17.70 2.92
CA THR A 186 -0.62 -16.63 2.47
C THR A 186 0.61 -17.22 1.82
#